data_AF-X1Q738-F1
#
_entry.id   AF-X1Q738-F1
#
_cell.length_a   1.000
_cell.length_b   1.000
_cell.length_c   1.000
_cell.angle_alpha   90.00
_cell.angle_beta   90.00
_cell.angle_gamma   90.00
#
_symmetry.space_group_name_H-M   'P 1'
#
loop_
_entity.id
_entity.type
_entity.pdbx_description
1 polymer ?
#
loop_
_entity_poly.entity_id
_entity_poly.type
_entity_poly.pdbx_seq_one_letter_code
_entity_poly.pdbx_strand_id
1 'polypeptide(L)'
;VAMADASIGGKVAIDHPRGKNLIGAFYQPSLVLADVQTLTTLPERELTSGWSEIIKHSLILDAEFFQLLEANAEDLIRLTPDITSKVIAHSATIKAQVVAEDERETGK
;
A
#
# COMPACT_ATOMS: atom_id res chain seq x y z
N VAL A 1 3.78 -0.15 4.61
CA VAL A 1 3.10 1.03 4.04
C VAL A 1 3.59 1.35 2.62
N ALA A 2 4.89 1.58 2.40
CA ALA A 2 5.40 2.05 1.10
C ALA A 2 4.98 1.21 -0.13
N MET A 3 5.10 -0.13 -0.07
CA MET A 3 4.77 -1.02 -1.20
C MET A 3 3.27 -1.08 -1.54
N ALA A 4 2.39 -0.79 -0.57
CA ALA A 4 0.94 -0.90 -0.75
C ALA A 4 0.25 0.45 -0.92
N ASP A 5 0.89 1.53 -0.46
CA ASP A 5 0.27 2.84 -0.35
C ASP A 5 1.20 3.95 -0.91
N ALA A 6 2.23 4.37 -0.18
CA ALA A 6 2.97 5.59 -0.50
C ALA A 6 3.65 5.63 -1.89
N SER A 7 3.95 4.48 -2.49
CA SER A 7 4.55 4.39 -3.82
C SER A 7 3.57 4.66 -4.99
N ILE A 8 2.27 4.77 -4.70
CA ILE A 8 1.19 4.86 -5.69
C ILE A 8 0.43 6.17 -5.47
N GLY A 9 0.23 6.97 -6.52
CA GLY A 9 -0.51 8.24 -6.46
C GLY A 9 0.33 9.49 -6.72
N GLY A 10 1.65 9.38 -6.81
CA GLY A 10 2.54 10.50 -7.15
C GLY A 10 2.64 11.60 -6.09
N LYS A 11 1.96 11.47 -4.95
CA LYS A 11 2.04 12.45 -3.87
C LYS A 11 3.40 12.42 -3.19
N VAL A 12 4.12 13.53 -3.27
CA VAL A 12 5.37 13.76 -2.56
C VAL A 12 5.23 15.01 -1.72
N ALA A 13 5.59 14.94 -0.44
CA ALA A 13 5.47 16.07 0.46
C ALA A 13 6.49 15.99 1.61
N ILE A 14 6.72 17.12 2.25
CA ILE A 14 7.46 17.25 3.50
C ILE A 14 6.57 17.89 4.57
N ASP A 15 6.93 17.63 5.82
CA ASP A 15 6.28 18.24 6.97
C ASP A 15 6.75 19.69 7.17
N HIS A 16 5.85 20.52 7.69
CA HIS A 16 6.16 21.83 8.24
C HIS A 16 5.92 21.76 9.77
N PRO A 17 6.59 22.56 10.61
CA PRO A 17 6.35 22.54 12.07
C PRO A 17 4.89 22.72 12.50
N ARG A 18 4.04 23.23 11.60
CA ARG A 18 2.60 23.47 11.83
C ARG A 18 1.69 22.38 11.26
N GLY A 19 2.22 21.36 10.58
CA GLY A 19 1.38 20.29 10.03
C GLY A 19 2.13 19.33 9.10
N LYS A 20 1.57 18.13 8.97
CA LYS A 20 2.14 17.08 8.11
C LYS A 20 1.82 17.31 6.64
N ASN A 21 2.76 16.95 5.77
CA ASN A 21 2.61 16.94 4.31
C ASN A 21 2.09 18.26 3.68
N LEU A 22 2.41 19.43 4.27
CA LEU A 22 1.86 20.71 3.83
C LEU A 22 2.58 21.31 2.60
N ILE A 23 3.81 20.87 2.31
CA ILE A 23 4.62 21.39 1.21
C ILE A 23 4.96 20.21 0.30
N GLY A 24 4.48 20.22 -0.94
CA GLY A 24 4.63 19.05 -1.81
C GLY A 24 4.17 19.27 -3.25
N ALA A 25 4.11 18.17 -4.00
CA ALA A 25 3.70 18.12 -5.39
C ALA A 25 3.04 16.76 -5.72
N PHE A 26 2.33 16.71 -6.84
CA PHE A 26 1.95 15.46 -7.51
C PHE A 26 2.96 15.20 -8.63
N TYR A 27 3.82 14.18 -8.44
CA TYR A 27 4.89 13.80 -9.35
C TYR A 27 5.01 12.27 -9.43
N GLN A 28 4.67 11.70 -10.58
CA GLN A 28 4.64 10.25 -10.77
C GLN A 28 6.05 9.65 -10.94
N PRO A 29 6.34 8.48 -10.33
CA PRO A 29 7.56 7.74 -10.62
C PRO A 29 7.48 7.10 -12.02
N SER A 30 8.63 6.90 -12.67
CA SER A 30 8.70 6.13 -13.93
C SER A 30 8.54 4.62 -13.72
N LEU A 31 8.89 4.13 -12.53
CA LEU A 31 8.81 2.72 -12.14
C LEU A 31 8.74 2.62 -10.61
N VAL A 32 7.95 1.66 -10.12
CA VAL A 32 7.99 1.20 -8.73
C VAL A 32 8.44 -0.27 -8.74
N LEU A 33 9.51 -0.57 -8.00
CA LEU A 33 9.99 -1.93 -7.78
C LEU A 33 9.73 -2.30 -6.31
N ALA A 34 8.90 -3.32 -6.08
CA ALA A 34 8.55 -3.79 -4.74
C ALA A 34 9.07 -5.23 -4.54
N ASP A 35 10.30 -5.37 -4.05
CA ASP A 35 10.89 -6.67 -3.71
C ASP A 35 10.44 -7.10 -2.31
N VAL A 36 9.59 -8.13 -2.23
CA VAL A 36 9.04 -8.62 -0.96
C VAL A 36 10.11 -9.20 -0.03
N GLN A 37 11.29 -9.57 -0.53
CA GLN A 37 12.37 -10.07 0.32
C GLN A 37 12.88 -8.98 1.28
N THR A 38 12.77 -7.70 0.92
CA THR A 38 13.20 -6.61 1.81
C THR A 38 12.31 -6.48 3.05
N LEU A 39 11.13 -7.11 3.07
CA LEU A 39 10.24 -7.12 4.22
C LEU A 39 10.80 -7.96 5.38
N THR A 40 11.68 -8.91 5.09
CA THR A 40 12.26 -9.82 6.11
C THR A 40 13.15 -9.12 7.14
N THR A 41 13.65 -7.92 6.83
CA THR A 41 14.47 -7.10 7.73
C THR A 41 13.68 -5.97 8.40
N LEU A 42 12.41 -5.81 8.04
CA LEU A 42 11.57 -4.73 8.55
C LEU A 42 11.10 -5.06 9.98
N PRO A 43 11.10 -4.10 10.93
CA PRO A 43 10.56 -4.34 12.25
C PRO A 43 9.09 -4.77 12.20
N GLU A 44 8.72 -5.74 13.03
CA GLU A 44 7.37 -6.32 13.08
C GLU A 44 6.27 -5.26 13.17
N ARG A 45 6.48 -4.22 13.99
CA ARG A 45 5.53 -3.11 14.12
C ARG A 45 5.25 -2.40 12.79
N GLU A 46 6.28 -2.21 11.97
CA GLU A 46 6.17 -1.54 10.67
C GLU A 46 5.55 -2.46 9.61
N LEU A 47 5.79 -3.79 9.71
CA LEU A 47 5.07 -4.79 8.91
C LEU A 47 3.57 -4.75 9.22
N THR A 48 3.20 -4.79 10.51
CA THR A 48 1.80 -4.71 10.96
C THR A 48 1.13 -3.42 10.48
N SER A 49 1.82 -2.28 10.56
CA SER A 49 1.33 -1.02 9.99
C SER A 49 1.19 -1.06 8.46
N GLY A 50 1.96 -1.88 7.76
CA GLY A 50 1.77 -2.11 6.33
C GLY A 50 0.54 -2.96 6.03
N TRP A 51 0.32 -4.02 6.80
CA TRP A 51 -0.82 -4.91 6.63
C TRP A 51 -2.15 -4.20 6.85
N SER A 52 -2.23 -3.23 7.76
CA SER A 52 -3.46 -2.46 7.98
C SER A 52 -3.92 -1.70 6.74
N GLU A 53 -2.99 -1.17 5.92
CA GLU A 53 -3.35 -0.49 4.66
C GLU A 53 -3.89 -1.45 3.61
N ILE A 54 -3.34 -2.67 3.54
CA ILE A 54 -3.79 -3.72 2.63
C ILE A 54 -5.20 -4.20 3.03
N ILE A 55 -5.40 -4.45 4.34
CA ILE A 55 -6.71 -4.80 4.89
C ILE A 55 -7.73 -3.69 4.59
N LYS A 56 -7.35 -2.42 4.79
CA LYS A 56 -8.18 -1.27 4.43
C LYS A 56 -8.66 -1.37 2.98
N HIS A 57 -7.77 -1.53 2.01
CA HIS A 57 -8.14 -1.64 0.59
C HIS A 57 -9.17 -2.75 0.33
N SER A 58 -8.99 -3.93 0.94
CA SER A 58 -9.95 -5.01 0.80
C SER A 58 -11.33 -4.66 1.39
N LEU A 59 -11.37 -4.06 2.58
CA LEU A 59 -12.63 -3.72 3.24
C LEU A 59 -13.44 -2.65 2.49
N ILE A 60 -12.78 -1.74 1.78
CA ILE A 60 -13.45 -0.65 1.08
C ILE A 60 -13.86 -1.01 -0.35
N LEU A 61 -13.17 -1.93 -1.01
CA LEU A 61 -13.29 -2.12 -2.47
C LEU A 61 -13.31 -3.58 -2.94
N ASP A 62 -12.93 -4.56 -2.11
CA ASP A 62 -12.81 -5.96 -2.56
C ASP A 62 -13.02 -7.00 -1.44
N ALA A 63 -14.26 -7.50 -1.34
CA ALA A 63 -14.65 -8.48 -0.32
C ALA A 63 -14.02 -9.87 -0.54
N GLU A 64 -13.77 -10.27 -1.78
CA GLU A 64 -13.10 -11.55 -2.08
C GLU A 64 -11.62 -11.47 -1.68
N PHE A 65 -10.99 -10.32 -1.90
CA PHE A 65 -9.64 -10.07 -1.41
C PHE A 65 -9.57 -10.13 0.11
N PHE A 66 -10.56 -9.61 0.83
CA PHE A 66 -10.61 -9.72 2.30
C PHE A 66 -10.64 -11.19 2.74
N GLN A 67 -11.48 -12.02 2.12
CA GLN A 67 -11.53 -13.47 2.40
C GLN A 67 -10.19 -14.16 2.09
N LEU A 68 -9.51 -13.76 1.02
CA LEU A 68 -8.18 -14.26 0.68
C LEU A 68 -7.16 -13.90 1.77
N LEU A 69 -7.19 -12.68 2.31
CA LEU A 69 -6.31 -12.27 3.40
C LEU A 69 -6.57 -13.12 4.66
N GLU A 70 -7.83 -13.34 5.04
CA GLU A 70 -8.19 -14.18 6.19
C GLU A 70 -7.70 -15.62 6.02
N ALA A 71 -7.92 -16.20 4.84
CA ALA A 71 -7.51 -17.57 4.53
C ALA A 71 -5.98 -17.79 4.52
N ASN A 72 -5.20 -16.72 4.31
CA ASN A 72 -3.73 -16.80 4.19
C ASN A 72 -3.00 -16.02 5.30
N ALA A 73 -3.68 -15.63 6.37
CA ALA A 73 -3.13 -14.73 7.39
C ALA A 73 -1.80 -15.21 7.97
N GLU A 74 -1.68 -16.50 8.27
CA GLU A 74 -0.43 -17.05 8.80
C GLU A 74 0.74 -17.00 7.82
N ASP A 75 0.49 -17.32 6.54
CA ASP A 75 1.52 -17.28 5.51
C ASP A 75 1.96 -15.84 5.21
N LEU A 76 1.04 -14.88 5.31
CA LEU A 76 1.35 -13.46 5.21
C LEU A 76 2.18 -12.96 6.39
N ILE A 77 1.88 -13.40 7.61
CA ILE A 77 2.70 -13.11 8.80
C ILE A 77 4.11 -13.70 8.64
N ARG A 78 4.22 -14.90 8.05
CA ARG A 78 5.50 -15.55 7.75
C ARG A 78 6.22 -14.99 6.52
N LEU A 79 5.62 -14.03 5.81
CA LEU A 79 6.14 -13.46 4.57
C LEU A 79 6.42 -14.53 3.49
N THR A 80 5.56 -15.54 3.36
CA THR A 80 5.69 -16.57 2.32
C THR A 80 5.71 -15.88 0.93
N PRO A 81 6.81 -15.96 0.15
CA PRO A 81 7.06 -15.02 -0.96
C PRO A 81 5.94 -14.93 -2.00
N ASP A 82 5.39 -16.07 -2.43
CA ASP A 82 4.39 -16.12 -3.51
C ASP A 82 3.09 -15.43 -3.11
N ILE A 83 2.57 -15.72 -1.92
CA ILE A 83 1.31 -15.13 -1.46
C ILE A 83 1.50 -13.67 -1.05
N THR A 84 2.63 -13.33 -0.42
CA THR A 84 2.98 -11.94 -0.08
C THR A 84 3.08 -11.06 -1.33
N SER A 85 3.75 -11.55 -2.39
CA SER A 85 3.85 -10.80 -3.65
C SER A 85 2.49 -10.61 -4.32
N LYS A 86 1.66 -11.66 -4.35
CA LYS A 86 0.30 -11.58 -4.90
C LYS A 86 -0.56 -10.56 -4.15
N VAL A 87 -0.56 -10.61 -2.82
CA VAL A 87 -1.35 -9.72 -1.97
C VAL A 87 -0.91 -8.26 -2.12
N ILE A 88 0.39 -7.99 -2.14
CA ILE A 88 0.91 -6.63 -2.34
C ILE A 88 0.57 -6.10 -3.73
N ALA A 89 0.72 -6.92 -4.78
CA ALA A 89 0.37 -6.55 -6.15
C ALA A 89 -1.14 -6.27 -6.32
N HIS A 90 -2.00 -7.08 -5.70
CA HIS A 90 -3.45 -6.89 -5.72
C HIS A 90 -3.84 -5.59 -5.01
N SER A 91 -3.31 -5.36 -3.80
CA SER A 91 -3.50 -4.10 -3.08
C SER A 91 -3.04 -2.88 -3.89
N ALA A 92 -1.89 -2.99 -4.57
CA ALA A 92 -1.39 -1.93 -5.42
C ALA A 92 -2.32 -1.64 -6.61
N THR A 93 -2.93 -2.69 -7.18
CA THR A 93 -3.90 -2.57 -8.27
C THR A 93 -5.16 -1.83 -7.81
N ILE A 94 -5.70 -2.16 -6.64
CA ILE A 94 -6.86 -1.47 -6.06
C ILE A 94 -6.54 0.02 -5.88
N LYS A 95 -5.39 0.35 -5.27
CA LYS A 95 -5.02 1.75 -5.06
C LYS A 95 -4.79 2.49 -6.39
N ALA A 96 -4.18 1.84 -7.37
CA ALA A 96 -3.95 2.44 -8.68
C ALA A 96 -5.28 2.75 -9.41
N GLN A 97 -6.31 1.91 -9.25
CA GLN A 97 -7.65 2.18 -9.79
C GLN A 97 -8.26 3.44 -9.16
N VAL A 98 -8.25 3.55 -7.83
CA VAL A 98 -8.73 4.74 -7.12
C VAL A 98 -7.97 6.00 -7.55
N VAL A 99 -6.64 5.92 -7.65
CA VAL A 99 -5.81 7.04 -8.12
C VAL A 99 -6.09 7.39 -9.58
N ALA A 100 -6.37 6.41 -10.44
CA ALA A 100 -6.69 6.67 -11.83
C ALA A 100 -8.04 7.40 -12.00
N GLU A 101 -8.98 7.15 -11.08
CA GLU A 101 -10.26 7.86 -11.03
C GLU A 101 -10.11 9.31 -10.52
N ASP A 102 -9.22 9.55 -9.55
CA ASP A 102 -9.03 10.87 -8.95
C ASP A 102 -7.57 11.16 -8.53
N GLU A 103 -6.68 11.32 -9.51
CA GLU A 103 -5.23 11.46 -9.29
C GLU A 103 -4.85 12.64 -8.38
N ARG A 104 -5.66 13.70 -8.42
CA ARG A 104 -5.41 14.96 -7.68
C ARG A 104 -6.29 15.13 -6.45
N GLU A 105 -6.98 14.08 -6.02
CA GLU A 105 -7.87 14.08 -4.85
C GLU A 105 -8.87 15.25 -4.85
N THR A 106 -9.63 15.35 -5.93
CA THR A 106 -10.74 16.29 -6.07
C THR A 106 -12.02 15.83 -5.35
N GLY A 107 -12.04 14.62 -4.80
CA GLY A 107 -13.14 14.06 -4.02
C GLY A 107 -14.33 13.61 -4.87
N LYS A 108 -14.05 13.20 -6.12
CA LYS A 108 -15.06 12.66 -7.05
C LYS A 108 -15.11 11.15 -7.03
#